data_AF-A0A248TLG0-F1
#
_entry.id   AF-A0A248TLG0-F1
#
_cell.length_a   1.000
_cell.length_b   1.000
_cell.length_c   1.000
_cell.angle_alpha   90.00
_cell.angle_beta   90.00
_cell.angle_gamma   90.00
#
_symmetry.space_group_name_H-M   'P 1'
#
loop_
_entity.id
_entity.type
_entity.pdbx_description
1 polymer ?
#
loop_
_entity_poly.entity_id
_entity_poly.type
_entity_poly.pdbx_seq_one_letter_code
_entity_poly.pdbx_strand_id
1 'polypeptide(L)'
;MEQIINNLTYIHNVLQGDNYKQYRPIMIVILSETIEEVRKQQFVYYVNFGTEQTHVGTYKAYCKMNKYKLIADLEEIEMILRGKTVNIKRCIVLLEDILKSNLYQQNAQRKVSRWQHVNPKAVINQTKIHVNQ
;
A
#
# COMPACT_ATOMS: atom_id res chain seq x y z
N MET A 1 -6.79 7.13 5.09
CA MET A 1 -5.63 6.28 5.49
C MET A 1 -5.99 5.37 6.65
N GLU A 2 -6.39 5.90 7.81
CA GLU A 2 -6.86 5.08 8.94
C GLU A 2 -8.07 4.21 8.55
N GLN A 3 -9.05 4.79 7.84
CA GLN A 3 -10.19 4.05 7.30
C GLN A 3 -9.78 2.88 6.40
N ILE A 4 -8.86 3.11 5.44
CA ILE A 4 -8.28 2.06 4.58
C ILE A 4 -7.71 0.92 5.44
N ILE A 5 -6.90 1.23 6.46
CA ILE A 5 -6.30 0.21 7.32
C ILE A 5 -7.38 -0.55 8.11
N ASN A 6 -8.38 0.15 8.64
CA ASN A 6 -9.49 -0.46 9.38
C ASN A 6 -10.29 -1.42 8.50
N ASN A 7 -10.61 -1.01 7.27
CA ASN A 7 -11.31 -1.83 6.29
C ASN A 7 -10.51 -3.11 5.96
N LEU A 8 -9.22 -2.97 5.68
CA LEU A 8 -8.36 -4.12 5.36
C LEU A 8 -8.17 -5.06 6.56
N THR A 9 -8.07 -4.51 7.77
CA THR A 9 -7.98 -5.29 9.01
C THR A 9 -9.27 -6.06 9.27
N TYR A 10 -10.42 -5.44 9.04
CA TYR A 10 -11.71 -6.11 9.13
C TYR A 10 -11.79 -7.30 8.16
N ILE A 11 -11.47 -7.08 6.87
CA ILE A 11 -11.49 -8.14 5.85
C ILE A 11 -10.53 -9.27 6.24
N HIS A 12 -9.32 -8.92 6.69
CA HIS A 12 -8.33 -9.90 7.13
C HIS A 12 -8.86 -10.78 8.28
N ASN A 13 -9.47 -10.18 9.30
CA ASN A 13 -10.03 -10.91 10.43
C ASN A 13 -11.20 -11.82 10.02
N VAL A 14 -12.06 -11.36 9.11
CA VAL A 14 -13.17 -12.17 8.58
C VAL A 14 -12.65 -13.37 7.79
N LEU A 15 -11.60 -13.21 6.99
CA LEU A 15 -10.98 -14.30 6.21
C LEU A 15 -10.26 -15.34 7.07
N GLN A 16 -9.82 -14.95 8.27
CA GLN A 16 -9.23 -15.88 9.24
C GLN A 16 -10.29 -16.68 10.02
N GLY A 17 -11.55 -16.24 10.02
CA GLY A 17 -12.65 -16.93 10.68
C GLY A 17 -13.40 -17.92 9.78
N ASP A 18 -14.20 -18.78 10.40
CA ASP A 18 -14.99 -19.80 9.69
C ASP A 18 -16.19 -19.22 8.91
N ASN A 19 -16.56 -17.97 9.18
CA ASN A 19 -17.79 -17.35 8.72
C ASN A 19 -17.61 -16.58 7.38
N TYR A 20 -16.42 -16.59 6.78
CA TYR A 20 -16.08 -15.72 5.64
C TYR A 20 -17.07 -15.82 4.47
N LYS A 21 -17.69 -17.00 4.25
CA LYS A 21 -18.69 -17.21 3.19
C LYS A 21 -19.92 -16.33 3.37
N GLN A 22 -20.36 -16.14 4.61
CA GLN A 22 -21.52 -15.31 4.95
C GLN A 22 -21.22 -13.83 4.74
N TYR A 23 -20.01 -13.39 5.10
CA TYR A 23 -19.56 -12.01 4.98
C TYR A 23 -18.97 -11.66 3.61
N ARG A 24 -18.88 -12.63 2.69
CA ARG A 24 -18.27 -12.44 1.38
C ARG A 24 -18.86 -11.26 0.59
N PRO A 25 -20.18 -11.06 0.48
CA PRO A 25 -20.73 -9.90 -0.23
C PRO A 25 -20.31 -8.57 0.43
N ILE A 26 -20.28 -8.54 1.76
CA ILE A 26 -19.89 -7.34 2.54
C ILE A 26 -18.41 -7.03 2.32
N MET A 27 -17.53 -8.03 2.36
CA MET A 27 -16.10 -7.84 2.09
C MET A 27 -15.85 -7.27 0.69
N ILE A 28 -16.59 -7.72 -0.32
CA ILE A 28 -16.46 -7.21 -1.69
C ILE A 28 -16.84 -5.72 -1.77
N VAL A 29 -17.91 -5.31 -1.09
CA VAL A 29 -18.34 -3.90 -1.04
C VAL A 29 -17.27 -3.05 -0.36
N ILE A 30 -16.84 -3.46 0.85
CA ILE A 30 -15.80 -2.74 1.61
C ILE A 30 -14.51 -2.63 0.78
N LEU A 31 -14.13 -3.69 0.07
CA LEU A 31 -12.91 -3.68 -0.74
C LEU A 31 -13.04 -2.77 -1.96
N SER A 32 -14.20 -2.75 -2.63
CA SER A 32 -14.49 -1.84 -3.75
C SER A 32 -14.37 -0.37 -3.30
N GLU A 33 -14.98 -0.04 -2.15
CA GLU A 33 -14.89 1.29 -1.55
C GLU A 33 -13.45 1.65 -1.16
N THR A 34 -12.72 0.68 -0.61
CA THR A 34 -11.32 0.86 -0.21
C THR A 34 -10.41 1.12 -1.42
N ILE A 35 -10.63 0.42 -2.54
CA ILE A 35 -9.91 0.69 -3.79
C ILE A 35 -10.16 2.14 -4.21
N GLU A 36 -11.42 2.59 -4.27
CA GLU A 36 -11.76 3.97 -4.63
C GLU A 36 -11.19 5.01 -3.65
N GLU A 37 -11.14 4.72 -2.35
CA GLU A 37 -10.48 5.56 -1.35
C GLU A 37 -8.98 5.67 -1.64
N VAL A 38 -8.29 4.55 -1.90
CA VAL A 38 -6.85 4.53 -2.24
C VAL A 38 -6.58 5.33 -3.51
N ARG A 39 -7.44 5.20 -4.53
CA ARG A 39 -7.34 5.93 -5.79
C ARG A 39 -7.35 7.45 -5.55
N LYS A 40 -8.36 7.94 -4.82
CA LYS A 40 -8.56 9.36 -4.49
C LYS A 40 -7.54 9.91 -3.48
N GLN A 41 -7.07 9.08 -2.55
CA GLN A 41 -6.17 9.49 -1.48
C GLN A 41 -4.82 9.94 -2.03
N GLN A 42 -4.38 11.13 -1.64
CA GLN A 42 -3.00 11.55 -1.86
C GLN A 42 -2.09 10.88 -0.83
N PHE A 43 -1.09 10.14 -1.32
CA PHE A 43 -0.09 9.51 -0.46
C PHE A 43 1.06 10.50 -0.26
N VAL A 44 1.40 10.75 1.00
CA VAL A 44 2.45 11.68 1.39
C VAL A 44 3.65 10.90 1.90
N TYR A 45 4.79 11.10 1.26
CA TYR A 45 6.05 10.49 1.63
C TYR A 45 7.01 11.57 2.11
N TYR A 46 7.59 11.38 3.29
CA TYR A 46 8.63 12.24 3.83
C TYR A 46 9.98 11.57 3.63
N VAL A 47 10.90 12.29 2.99
CA VAL A 47 12.24 11.78 2.70
C VAL A 47 13.28 12.85 2.83
N ASN A 48 14.43 12.40 3.29
CA ASN A 48 15.61 13.19 3.49
C ASN A 48 16.55 12.94 2.31
N PHE A 49 16.66 13.91 1.40
CA PHE A 49 17.59 13.84 0.27
C PHE A 49 18.82 14.71 0.53
N GLY A 50 19.95 14.30 -0.03
CA GLY A 50 21.04 15.22 -0.36
C GLY A 50 20.67 16.08 -1.57
N THR A 51 21.61 16.87 -2.08
CA THR A 51 21.40 17.83 -3.18
C THR A 51 21.13 17.21 -4.56
N GLU A 52 21.10 15.88 -4.69
CA GLU A 52 20.96 15.17 -5.97
C GLU A 52 19.51 15.05 -6.46
N GLN A 53 19.16 15.80 -7.50
CA GLN A 53 17.82 15.81 -8.10
C GLN A 53 17.41 14.47 -8.75
N THR A 54 18.36 13.68 -9.25
CA THR A 54 18.13 12.36 -9.86
C THR A 54 17.54 11.35 -8.88
N HIS A 55 17.95 11.40 -7.61
CA HIS A 55 17.39 10.59 -6.54
C HIS A 55 15.93 10.97 -6.25
N VAL A 56 15.61 12.27 -6.27
CA VAL A 56 14.23 12.74 -6.07
C VAL A 56 13.29 12.20 -7.14
N GLY A 57 13.68 12.28 -8.42
CA GLY A 57 12.87 11.76 -9.53
C GLY A 57 12.65 10.26 -9.45
N THR A 58 13.72 9.50 -9.20
CA THR A 58 13.66 8.04 -9.05
C THR A 58 12.76 7.65 -7.88
N TYR A 59 12.84 8.36 -6.76
CA TYR A 59 11.99 8.06 -5.61
C TYR A 59 10.53 8.37 -5.85
N LYS A 60 10.21 9.50 -6.51
CA LYS A 60 8.83 9.80 -6.91
C LYS A 60 8.23 8.67 -7.75
N ALA A 61 8.98 8.15 -8.72
CA ALA A 61 8.55 7.01 -9.52
C ALA A 61 8.31 5.76 -8.66
N TYR A 62 9.18 5.50 -7.69
CA TYR A 62 9.05 4.36 -6.78
C TYR A 62 7.83 4.50 -5.82
N CYS A 63 7.55 5.70 -5.31
CA CYS A 63 6.35 5.97 -4.54
C CYS A 63 5.08 5.75 -5.37
N LYS A 64 5.09 6.20 -6.64
CA LYS A 64 3.99 5.97 -7.59
C LYS A 64 3.77 4.48 -7.85
N MET A 65 4.85 3.74 -8.09
CA MET A 65 4.83 2.29 -8.27
C MET A 65 4.23 1.57 -7.07
N ASN A 66 4.61 1.92 -5.83
CA ASN A 66 4.03 1.30 -4.63
C ASN A 66 2.52 1.59 -4.48
N LYS A 67 2.07 2.81 -4.82
CA LYS A 67 0.63 3.12 -4.83
C LYS A 67 -0.11 2.29 -5.88
N TYR A 68 0.43 2.12 -7.08
CA TYR A 68 -0.19 1.25 -8.09
C TYR A 68 -0.17 -0.22 -7.70
N LYS A 69 0.92 -0.68 -7.07
CA LYS A 69 1.00 -2.03 -6.52
C LYS A 69 -0.09 -2.28 -5.48
N LEU A 70 -0.32 -1.33 -4.57
CA LEU A 70 -1.42 -1.41 -3.61
C LEU A 70 -2.76 -1.59 -4.31
N ILE A 71 -3.06 -0.77 -5.32
CA ILE A 71 -4.32 -0.86 -6.08
C ILE A 71 -4.44 -2.22 -6.76
N ALA A 72 -3.39 -2.68 -7.44
CA ALA A 72 -3.38 -3.97 -8.13
C ALA A 72 -3.59 -5.15 -7.17
N ASP A 73 -2.93 -5.15 -6.02
CA ASP A 73 -3.08 -6.22 -5.02
C ASP A 73 -4.50 -6.20 -4.40
N LEU A 74 -5.12 -5.02 -4.23
CA LEU A 74 -6.52 -4.91 -3.79
C LEU A 74 -7.52 -5.40 -4.84
N GLU A 75 -7.31 -5.06 -6.12
CA GLU A 75 -8.09 -5.56 -7.25
C GLU A 75 -7.95 -7.09 -7.40
N GLU A 76 -6.76 -7.65 -7.15
CA GLU A 76 -6.54 -9.10 -7.12
C GLU A 76 -7.37 -9.76 -6.01
N ILE A 77 -7.34 -9.21 -4.78
CA ILE A 77 -8.16 -9.72 -3.67
C ILE A 77 -9.64 -9.68 -4.05
N GLU A 78 -10.10 -8.58 -4.66
CA GLU A 78 -11.50 -8.43 -5.05
C GLU A 78 -11.91 -9.47 -6.10
N MET A 79 -11.06 -9.68 -7.11
CA MET A 79 -11.28 -10.69 -8.13
C MET A 79 -11.36 -12.09 -7.51
N ILE A 80 -10.44 -12.45 -6.59
CA ILE A 80 -10.46 -13.74 -5.90
C ILE A 80 -11.75 -13.89 -5.08
N LEU A 81 -12.15 -12.84 -4.37
CA LEU A 81 -13.40 -12.82 -3.60
C LEU A 81 -14.64 -12.86 -4.49
N ARG A 82 -14.59 -12.47 -5.76
CA ARG A 82 -15.70 -12.61 -6.72
C ARG A 82 -15.71 -13.97 -7.44
N GLY A 83 -14.58 -14.68 -7.49
CA GLY A 83 -14.43 -15.96 -8.17
C GLY A 83 -15.25 -17.11 -7.58
N LYS A 84 -15.62 -18.12 -8.39
CA LYS A 84 -16.40 -19.28 -7.90
C LYS A 84 -15.69 -20.04 -6.77
N THR A 85 -14.38 -20.20 -6.91
CA THR A 85 -13.51 -20.85 -5.92
C THR A 85 -12.61 -19.80 -5.31
N VAL A 86 -12.71 -19.58 -3.99
CA VAL A 86 -11.98 -18.52 -3.29
C VAL A 86 -10.67 -19.07 -2.73
N ASN A 87 -9.55 -18.53 -3.20
CA ASN A 87 -8.23 -18.83 -2.61
C ASN A 87 -7.96 -17.92 -1.42
N ILE A 88 -8.51 -18.28 -0.26
CA ILE A 88 -8.41 -17.51 0.99
C ILE A 88 -6.95 -17.27 1.39
N LYS A 89 -6.10 -18.29 1.25
CA LYS A 89 -4.67 -18.20 1.61
C LYS A 89 -3.98 -17.07 0.84
N ARG A 90 -4.26 -16.93 -0.45
CA ARG A 90 -3.71 -15.84 -1.27
C ARG A 90 -4.20 -14.47 -0.81
N CYS A 91 -5.49 -14.33 -0.50
CA CYS A 91 -6.05 -13.08 0.03
C CYS A 91 -5.39 -12.68 1.35
N ILE A 92 -5.22 -13.62 2.28
CA ILE A 92 -4.58 -13.37 3.58
C ILE A 92 -3.13 -12.91 3.37
N VAL A 93 -2.36 -13.62 2.54
CA VAL A 93 -0.96 -13.23 2.26
C VAL A 93 -0.86 -11.81 1.70
N LEU A 94 -1.72 -11.45 0.73
CA LEU A 94 -1.74 -10.10 0.17
C LEU A 94 -2.10 -9.05 1.23
N LEU A 95 -3.12 -9.31 2.05
CA LEU A 95 -3.54 -8.39 3.12
C LEU A 95 -2.46 -8.22 4.18
N GLU A 96 -1.79 -9.30 4.59
CA GLU A 96 -0.68 -9.23 5.52
C GLU A 96 0.47 -8.38 4.97
N ASP A 97 0.84 -8.58 3.69
CA ASP A 97 1.89 -7.80 3.05
C ASP A 97 1.53 -6.30 2.98
N ILE A 98 0.28 -5.98 2.65
CA ILE A 98 -0.24 -4.60 2.62
C ILE A 98 -0.21 -3.98 4.02
N LEU A 99 -0.72 -4.68 5.02
CA LEU A 99 -0.81 -4.17 6.40
C LEU A 99 0.58 -4.03 7.05
N LYS A 100 1.43 -5.05 6.96
CA LYS A 100 2.79 -5.03 7.55
C LYS A 100 3.67 -3.93 6.96
N SER A 101 3.46 -3.60 5.68
CA SER A 101 4.24 -2.56 4.98
C SER A 101 3.65 -1.15 5.11
N ASN A 102 2.58 -0.98 5.89
CA ASN A 102 1.77 0.24 5.97
C ASN A 102 1.38 0.75 4.58
N LEU A 103 0.56 -0.03 3.87
CA LEU A 103 0.07 0.30 2.52
C LEU A 103 1.23 0.46 1.52
N TYR A 104 2.26 -0.39 1.63
CA TYR A 104 3.52 -0.33 0.89
C TYR A 104 4.35 0.97 1.06
N GLN A 105 3.99 1.86 1.99
CA GLN A 105 4.76 3.09 2.20
C GLN A 105 6.15 2.82 2.77
N GLN A 106 6.28 1.81 3.63
CA GLN A 106 7.59 1.43 4.18
C GLN A 106 8.54 0.88 3.10
N ASN A 107 8.01 0.28 2.04
CA ASN A 107 8.84 -0.22 0.93
C ASN A 107 9.56 0.94 0.24
N ALA A 108 8.87 2.07 0.06
CA ALA A 108 9.46 3.30 -0.47
C ALA A 108 10.56 3.81 0.46
N GLN A 109 10.29 3.94 1.74
CA GLN A 109 11.27 4.44 2.72
C GLN A 109 12.55 3.59 2.77
N ARG A 110 12.42 2.26 2.74
CA ARG A 110 13.57 1.33 2.72
C ARG A 110 14.44 1.48 1.46
N LYS A 111 13.89 1.96 0.35
CA LYS A 111 14.67 2.22 -0.87
C LYS A 111 15.54 3.46 -0.70
N VAL A 112 15.02 4.51 -0.04
CA VAL A 112 15.74 5.78 0.18
C VAL A 112 16.75 5.71 1.30
N SER A 113 16.51 4.92 2.35
CA SER A 113 17.53 4.73 3.40
C SER A 113 18.85 4.21 2.85
N ARG A 114 18.82 3.43 1.76
CA ARG A 114 20.03 2.97 1.06
C ARG A 114 20.83 4.10 0.39
N TRP A 115 20.20 5.23 0.09
CA TRP A 115 20.86 6.39 -0.52
C TRP A 115 21.41 7.36 0.53
N GLN A 116 20.97 7.27 1.78
CA GLN A 116 21.45 8.14 2.87
C GLN A 116 22.91 7.85 3.27
N HIS A 117 23.46 6.71 2.90
CA HIS A 117 24.81 6.29 3.27
C HIS A 117 25.93 6.85 2.37
N VAL A 118 25.62 7.68 1.36
CA VAL A 118 26.63 8.07 0.37
C VAL A 118 27.49 9.26 0.84
N ASN A 119 27.03 10.11 1.77
CA ASN A 119 27.89 11.15 2.35
C ASN A 119 27.36 11.75 3.68
N PRO A 120 28.01 11.49 4.84
CA PRO A 120 27.53 11.97 6.16
C PRO A 120 27.64 13.48 6.37
N LYS A 121 28.27 14.24 5.44
CA LYS A 121 28.40 15.70 5.50
C LYS A 121 27.42 16.45 4.59
N ALA A 122 26.56 15.74 3.84
CA ALA A 122 25.61 16.37 2.94
C ALA A 122 24.46 17.04 3.73
N VAL A 123 24.10 18.27 3.35
CA VAL A 123 22.94 18.97 3.89
C VAL A 123 21.69 18.15 3.59
N ILE A 124 21.00 17.71 4.64
CA ILE A 124 19.79 16.91 4.54
C ILE A 124 18.59 17.86 4.43
N ASN A 125 17.93 17.87 3.27
CA ASN A 125 16.68 18.59 3.10
C ASN A 125 15.51 17.59 3.18
N GLN A 126 14.56 17.85 4.10
CA GLN A 126 13.32 17.09 4.16
C GLN A 126 12.42 17.50 2.99
N THR A 127 12.19 16.58 2.07
CA THR A 127 11.32 16.76 0.92
C THR A 127 10.02 16.01 1.13
N LYS A 128 8.90 16.71 0.94
CA LYS A 128 7.56 16.13 0.97
C LYS A 128 7.15 15.75 -0.45
N ILE A 129 6.85 14.49 -0.67
CA ILE A 129 6.41 13.97 -1.97
C ILE A 129 4.96 13.59 -1.90
N HIS A 130 4.20 14.20 -2.80
CA HIS A 130 2.78 13.96 -2.99
C HIS A 130 2.58 13.04 -4.19
N VAL A 131 1.94 11.90 -3.97
CA VAL A 131 1.61 10.95 -5.04
C VAL A 131 0.10 10.89 -5.22
N ASN A 132 -0.34 11.40 -6.37
CA ASN A 132 -1.68 11.23 -6.90
C ASN A 132 -1.69 10.07 -7.91
N GLN A 133 -2.88 9.63 -8.32
CA GLN A 133 -3.00 8.71 -9.45
C GLN A 133 -2.52 9.34 -10.76
#